data_AF-A0A953G8D6-F1
#
_entry.id   AF-A0A953G8D6-F1
#
_cell.length_a   1.000
_cell.length_b   1.000
_cell.length_c   1.000
_cell.angle_alpha   90.00
_cell.angle_beta   90.00
_cell.angle_gamma   90.00
#
_symmetry.space_group_name_H-M   'P 1'
#
loop_
_entity.id
_entity.type
_entity.pdbx_description
1 polymer ?
#
loop_
_entity_poly.entity_id
_entity_poly.type
_entity_poly.pdbx_seq_one_letter_code
_entity_poly.pdbx_strand_id
1 'polypeptide(L)'
;MQQVRLIDLVFPGDTNHHGTLFGGLGLAFMDKVAFIAATQYGRVKFVTASVERIDFRAPANVGEIVEFTGKVIRVGRRSLSVEVTMMAEILLTGQQRLCTQGVFNMVA
;
A
#
# COMPACT_ATOMS: atom_id res chain seq x y z
N MET A 1 2.78 0.63 18.10
CA MET A 1 3.50 0.06 16.94
C MET A 1 3.60 1.14 15.88
N GLN A 2 4.78 1.35 15.31
CA GLN A 2 5.01 2.44 14.35
C GLN A 2 4.37 2.12 13.00
N GLN A 3 3.74 3.12 12.40
CA GLN A 3 3.06 3.05 11.11
C GLN A 3 3.99 3.63 10.04
N VAL A 4 4.05 2.99 8.88
CA VAL A 4 4.79 3.48 7.71
C VAL A 4 3.80 4.10 6.75
N ARG A 5 4.11 5.29 6.23
CA ARG A 5 3.27 6.02 5.27
C ARG A 5 4.08 6.38 4.03
N LEU A 6 3.46 6.22 2.86
CA LEU A 6 3.94 6.74 1.58
C LEU A 6 2.79 7.55 0.98
N ILE A 7 3.06 8.80 0.60
CA ILE A 7 2.08 9.70 -0.02
C ILE A 7 2.67 10.10 -1.37
N ASP A 8 1.87 10.04 -2.42
CA ASP A 8 2.29 10.43 -3.76
C ASP A 8 1.14 11.07 -4.55
N LEU A 9 1.48 11.80 -5.62
CA LEU A 9 0.52 12.34 -6.57
C LEU A 9 0.37 11.38 -7.76
N VAL A 10 -0.85 11.12 -8.21
CA VAL A 10 -1.08 10.30 -9.40
C VAL A 10 -0.80 11.13 -10.66
N PHE A 11 0.34 10.91 -11.30
CA PHE A 11 0.67 11.54 -12.59
C PHE A 11 0.12 10.72 -13.77
N PRO A 12 0.00 11.33 -14.98
CA PRO A 12 -0.43 10.59 -16.16
C PRO A 12 0.38 9.31 -16.45
N GLY A 13 1.68 9.32 -16.16
CA GLY A 13 2.55 8.13 -16.35
C GLY A 13 2.24 6.96 -15.41
N ASP A 14 1.51 7.21 -14.33
CA ASP A 14 1.12 6.21 -13.33
C ASP A 14 -0.23 5.54 -13.66
N THR A 15 -0.93 6.05 -14.68
CA THR A 15 -2.32 5.70 -14.97
C THR A 15 -2.46 4.66 -16.07
N ASN A 16 -3.58 3.94 -16.05
CA ASN A 16 -4.05 3.17 -17.20
C ASN A 16 -4.78 4.06 -18.22
N HIS A 17 -5.25 3.46 -19.32
CA HIS A 17 -5.98 4.16 -20.38
C HIS A 17 -7.34 4.77 -19.95
N HIS A 18 -7.80 4.52 -18.72
CA HIS A 18 -8.98 5.16 -18.13
C HIS A 18 -8.64 6.36 -17.24
N GLY A 19 -7.37 6.77 -17.14
CA GLY A 19 -6.96 7.89 -16.29
C GLY A 19 -7.01 7.58 -14.79
N THR A 20 -6.98 6.30 -14.43
CA THR A 20 -6.92 5.84 -13.03
C THR A 20 -5.58 5.17 -12.76
N LEU A 21 -5.07 5.26 -11.54
CA LEU A 21 -3.83 4.63 -11.12
C LEU A 21 -3.80 3.17 -11.57
N PHE A 22 -2.75 2.79 -12.29
CA PHE A 22 -2.58 1.42 -12.74
C PHE A 22 -2.47 0.51 -11.52
N GLY A 23 -3.35 -0.48 -11.42
CA GLY A 23 -3.45 -1.36 -10.24
C GLY A 23 -2.12 -2.04 -9.89
N GLY A 24 -1.33 -2.41 -10.89
CA GLY A 24 0.01 -2.99 -10.67
C GLY A 24 0.99 -2.03 -9.99
N LEU A 25 0.93 -0.73 -10.30
CA LEU A 25 1.76 0.28 -9.63
C LEU A 25 1.27 0.53 -8.20
N GLY A 26 -0.05 0.58 -7.98
CA GLY A 26 -0.63 0.63 -6.63
C GLY A 26 -0.17 -0.54 -5.76
N LEU A 27 -0.20 -1.78 -6.29
CA LEU A 27 0.32 -2.96 -5.60
C LEU A 27 1.82 -2.85 -5.31
N ALA A 28 2.61 -2.32 -6.23
CA ALA A 28 4.05 -2.12 -6.02
C ALA A 28 4.34 -1.13 -4.87
N PHE A 29 3.54 -0.08 -4.72
CA PHE A 29 3.64 0.82 -3.57
C PHE A 29 3.19 0.17 -2.27
N MET A 30 2.13 -0.63 -2.29
CA MET A 30 1.70 -1.39 -1.11
C MET A 30 2.79 -2.36 -0.63
N ASP A 31 3.40 -3.12 -1.54
CA ASP A 31 4.49 -4.06 -1.24
C ASP A 31 5.72 -3.33 -0.67
N LYS A 32 6.09 -2.18 -1.25
CA LYS A 32 7.18 -1.33 -0.74
C LYS A 32 6.93 -0.89 0.70
N VAL A 33 5.72 -0.44 1.00
CA VAL A 33 5.31 -0.04 2.36
C VAL A 33 5.33 -1.24 3.32
N ALA A 34 4.86 -2.40 2.89
CA ALA A 34 4.90 -3.62 3.68
C ALA A 34 6.33 -4.06 4.02
N PHE A 35 7.22 -4.05 3.03
CA PHE A 35 8.64 -4.37 3.21
C PHE A 35 9.33 -3.42 4.20
N ILE A 36 9.10 -2.11 4.08
CA ILE A 36 9.67 -1.12 5.00
C ILE A 36 9.15 -1.37 6.42
N ALA A 37 7.84 -1.58 6.59
CA ALA A 37 7.23 -1.83 7.89
C ALA A 37 7.79 -3.11 8.56
N ALA A 38 7.89 -4.21 7.81
CA ALA A 38 8.44 -5.47 8.31
C ALA A 38 9.93 -5.32 8.68
N THR A 39 10.72 -4.68 7.82
CA THR A 39 12.16 -4.47 8.04
C THR A 39 12.43 -3.55 9.23
N GLN A 40 11.64 -2.48 9.40
CA GLN A 40 11.74 -1.61 10.58
C GLN A 40 11.36 -2.32 11.88
N TYR A 41 10.37 -3.23 11.82
CA TYR A 41 9.95 -4.02 12.97
C TYR A 41 11.00 -5.07 13.36
N GLY A 42 11.43 -5.91 12.42
CA GLY A 42 12.29 -7.07 12.69
C GLY A 42 13.80 -6.80 12.62
N ARG A 43 14.23 -5.67 12.03
CA ARG A 43 15.65 -5.29 11.84
C ARG A 43 16.50 -6.35 11.16
N VAL A 44 15.89 -7.11 10.25
CA VAL A 44 16.52 -8.15 9.43
C VAL A 44 16.00 -8.05 7.99
N LYS A 45 16.61 -8.80 7.06
CA LYS A 45 16.14 -8.85 5.67
C LYS A 45 14.82 -9.61 5.63
N PHE A 46 13.82 -9.03 4.96
CA PHE A 46 12.55 -9.69 4.68
C PHE A 46 12.35 -9.88 3.18
N VAL A 47 11.50 -10.82 2.81
CA VAL A 47 10.95 -10.96 1.46
C VAL A 47 9.43 -11.10 1.54
N THR A 48 8.73 -10.71 0.48
CA THR A 48 7.27 -10.93 0.36
C THR A 48 7.03 -12.39 0.00
N ALA A 49 6.48 -13.16 0.95
CA ALA A 49 6.21 -14.58 0.76
C ALA A 49 4.85 -14.82 0.10
N SER A 50 3.84 -14.05 0.50
CA SER A 50 2.53 -14.05 -0.15
C SER A 50 1.78 -12.75 0.10
N VAL A 51 0.78 -12.51 -0.73
CA VAL A 51 -0.21 -11.45 -0.53
C VAL A 51 -1.58 -12.12 -0.49
N GLU A 52 -2.40 -11.73 0.48
CA GLU A 52 -3.78 -12.19 0.53
C GLU A 52 -4.60 -11.60 -0.62
N ARG A 53 -5.85 -12.04 -0.78
CA ARG A 53 -6.73 -11.49 -1.80
C ARG A 53 -6.86 -9.97 -1.62
N ILE A 54 -6.62 -9.22 -2.69
CA ILE A 54 -6.80 -7.77 -2.75
C ILE A 54 -7.94 -7.47 -3.72
N ASP A 55 -8.95 -6.76 -3.24
CA ASP A 55 -10.06 -6.26 -4.05
C ASP A 55 -9.94 -4.73 -4.16
N PHE A 56 -9.84 -4.21 -5.39
CA PHE A 56 -9.86 -2.77 -5.66
C PHE A 56 -11.30 -2.28 -5.66
N ARG A 57 -11.70 -1.57 -4.60
CA ARG A 57 -13.09 -1.15 -4.37
C ARG A 57 -13.45 0.12 -5.09
N ALA A 58 -12.46 0.99 -5.35
CA ALA A 58 -12.68 2.22 -6.10
C ALA A 58 -11.36 2.82 -6.64
N PRO A 59 -11.40 3.71 -7.65
CA PRO A 59 -10.21 4.18 -8.36
C PRO A 59 -9.47 5.33 -7.66
N ALA A 60 -8.18 5.50 -7.96
CA ALA A 60 -7.47 6.76 -7.72
C ALA A 60 -7.29 7.45 -9.07
N ASN A 61 -7.80 8.66 -9.23
CA ASN A 61 -7.78 9.36 -10.51
C ASN A 61 -6.49 10.15 -10.69
N VAL A 62 -6.11 10.40 -11.94
CA VAL A 62 -5.03 11.35 -12.27
C VAL A 62 -5.24 12.70 -11.55
N GLY A 63 -4.19 13.21 -10.92
CA GLY A 63 -4.22 14.46 -10.16
C GLY A 63 -4.74 14.33 -8.71
N GLU A 64 -5.23 13.17 -8.29
CA GLU A 64 -5.50 12.89 -6.87
C GLU A 64 -4.21 12.52 -6.12
N ILE A 65 -4.24 12.71 -4.80
CA ILE A 65 -3.22 12.13 -3.92
C ILE A 65 -3.59 10.70 -3.60
N VAL A 66 -2.59 9.83 -3.50
CA VAL A 66 -2.71 8.49 -2.92
C VAL A 66 -1.85 8.37 -1.68
N GLU A 67 -2.42 7.77 -0.64
CA GLU A 67 -1.72 7.44 0.60
C GLU A 67 -1.74 5.93 0.82
N PHE A 68 -0.56 5.36 1.06
CA PHE A 68 -0.35 3.97 1.40
C PHE A 68 0.17 3.88 2.83
N THR A 69 -0.54 3.12 3.66
CA THR A 69 -0.31 3.09 5.09
C THR A 69 -0.18 1.66 5.58
N GLY A 70 1.02 1.31 6.06
CA GLY A 70 1.40 -0.04 6.49
C GLY A 70 1.53 -0.19 7.99
N LYS A 71 1.02 -1.31 8.52
CA LYS A 71 1.11 -1.67 9.94
C LYS A 71 1.31 -3.17 10.13
N VAL A 72 2.28 -3.56 10.95
CA VAL A 72 2.42 -4.96 11.38
C VAL A 72 1.22 -5.33 12.25
N ILE A 73 0.47 -6.35 11.84
CA ILE A 73 -0.75 -6.82 12.54
C ILE A 73 -0.55 -8.19 13.19
N ARG A 74 0.45 -8.96 12.77
CA ARG A 74 0.77 -10.28 13.34
C ARG A 74 2.27 -10.54 13.32
N VAL A 75 2.76 -11.20 14.38
CA VAL A 75 4.16 -11.61 14.54
C VAL A 75 4.22 -13.13 14.71
N GLY A 76 4.95 -13.79 13.83
CA GLY A 76 5.29 -15.21 13.91
C GLY A 76 6.74 -15.43 14.34
N ARG A 77 7.25 -16.65 14.14
CA ARG A 77 8.65 -17.00 14.49
C ARG A 77 9.67 -16.38 13.54
N ARG A 78 9.40 -16.44 12.23
CA ARG A 78 10.21 -15.85 11.15
C ARG A 78 9.37 -15.01 10.19
N SER A 79 8.12 -14.74 10.56
CA SER A 79 7.16 -14.08 9.68
C SER A 79 6.48 -12.91 10.35
N LEU A 80 6.08 -11.94 9.54
CA LEU A 80 5.24 -10.82 9.92
C LEU A 80 4.09 -10.71 8.93
N SER A 81 2.88 -10.41 9.39
CA SER A 81 1.80 -9.97 8.49
C SER A 81 1.67 -8.46 8.61
N VAL A 82 1.75 -7.77 7.48
CA VAL A 82 1.60 -6.32 7.38
C VAL A 82 0.33 -6.00 6.62
N GLU A 83 -0.59 -5.31 7.28
CA GLU A 83 -1.75 -4.73 6.61
C GLU A 83 -1.35 -3.41 5.97
N VAL A 84 -1.68 -3.23 4.70
CA VAL A 84 -1.48 -1.99 3.97
C VAL A 84 -2.81 -1.50 3.42
N THR A 85 -3.12 -0.24 3.70
CA THR A 85 -4.32 0.45 3.22
C THR A 85 -3.92 1.48 2.17
N MET A 86 -4.66 1.55 1.07
CA MET A 86 -4.53 2.59 0.05
C MET A 86 -5.77 3.50 0.09
N MET A 87 -5.56 4.78 0.36
CA MET A 87 -6.55 5.84 0.26
C MET A 87 -6.24 6.72 -0.94
N ALA A 88 -7.26 7.25 -1.61
CA ALA A 88 -7.12 8.37 -2.52
C ALA A 88 -7.84 9.61 -1.96
N GLU A 89 -7.35 10.79 -2.33
CA GLU A 89 -7.88 12.08 -1.87
C GLU A 89 -7.92 13.09 -3.02
N ILE A 90 -9.06 13.77 -3.13
CA ILE A 90 -9.18 14.96 -3.98
C ILE A 90 -8.61 16.15 -3.23
N LEU A 91 -7.43 16.60 -3.64
CA LEU A 91 -6.63 17.67 -2.99
C LEU A 91 -7.41 18.94 -2.60
N LEU A 92 -8.30 19.41 -3.48
CA LEU A 92 -9.01 20.68 -3.26
C LEU A 92 -10.20 20.55 -2.30
N THR A 93 -10.79 19.36 -2.19
CA THR A 93 -11.99 19.13 -1.37
C THR A 93 -11.69 18.36 -0.09
N GLY A 94 -10.51 17.72 -0.01
CA GLY A 94 -10.16 16.78 1.06
C GLY A 94 -11.03 15.52 1.06
N GLN A 95 -11.83 15.28 0.01
CA GLN A 95 -12.68 14.10 -0.03
C GLN A 95 -11.82 12.85 -0.20
N GLN A 96 -11.84 12.00 0.82
CA GLN A 96 -11.06 10.78 0.87
C GLN A 96 -11.89 9.56 0.51
N ARG A 97 -11.20 8.54 0.03
CA ARG A 97 -11.81 7.30 -0.41
C ARG A 97 -10.87 6.12 -0.26
N LEU A 98 -11.38 5.04 0.33
CA LEU A 98 -10.69 3.76 0.42
C LEU A 98 -10.65 3.10 -0.96
N CYS A 99 -9.45 2.99 -1.53
CA CYS A 99 -9.25 2.32 -2.81
C CYS A 99 -9.13 0.82 -2.62
N THR A 100 -8.26 0.39 -1.70
CA THR A 100 -8.07 -1.02 -1.37
C THR A 100 -7.35 -1.20 -0.02
N GLN A 101 -7.36 -2.43 0.48
CA GLN A 101 -6.65 -2.88 1.67
C GLN A 101 -6.19 -4.31 1.43
N GLY A 102 -4.98 -4.64 1.88
CA GLY A 102 -4.39 -5.96 1.68
C GLY A 102 -3.44 -6.34 2.79
N VAL A 103 -3.27 -7.65 2.99
CA VAL A 103 -2.31 -8.21 3.95
C VAL A 103 -1.15 -8.86 3.19
N PHE A 104 0.06 -8.40 3.51
CA PHE A 104 1.32 -8.88 2.97
C PHE A 104 2.01 -9.73 4.02
N ASN A 105 2.27 -10.99 3.68
CA ASN A 105 2.99 -11.91 4.56
C ASN A 105 4.46 -11.88 4.21
N MET A 106 5.25 -11.42 5.17
CA MET A 106 6.69 -11.21 5.05
C MET A 106 7.42 -12.31 5.81
N VAL A 107 8.52 -12.82 5.24
CA VAL A 107 9.38 -13.83 5.89
C VAL A 107 10.83 -13.34 5.91
N ALA A 108 11.50 -13.55 7.04
CA ALA A 108 12.92 -13.27 7.24
C ALA A 108 13.80 -14.53 7.06
#